data_AF-A0A8S0UV71-F1
#
_entry.id   AF-A0A8S0UV71-F1
#
_cell.length_a   1.000
_cell.length_b   1.000
_cell.length_c   1.000
_cell.angle_alpha   90.00
_cell.angle_beta   90.00
_cell.angle_gamma   90.00
#
_symmetry.space_group_name_H-M   'P 1'
#
loop_
_entity.id
_entity.type
_entity.pdbx_description
1 polymer ?
#
loop_
_entity_poly.entity_id
_entity_poly.type
_entity_poly.pdbx_seq_one_letter_code
_entity_poly.pdbx_strand_id
1 'polypeptide(L)'
;MQSSHVYTLWFCFSVVNLLLKTILKAFKNRIISGLFLIPVSLVLSIFLGWHIHLMLQNKTTIEYCEGVRAMPLAEGCHLYTNPYDIGAHENVTSILGPNYLCWVSPTSGNVSSGLRFSTKYHKANEN
;
A
#
# COMPACT_ATOMS: atom_id res chain seq x y z
N MET A 1 -36.92 -30.63 48.34
CA MET A 1 -36.89 -30.78 46.86
C MET A 1 -36.98 -29.45 46.10
N GLN A 2 -37.60 -28.39 46.63
CA GLN A 2 -37.73 -27.08 45.95
C GLN A 2 -36.39 -26.36 45.69
N SER A 3 -35.41 -26.51 46.58
CA SER A 3 -34.16 -25.72 46.58
C SER A 3 -33.23 -26.04 45.40
N SER A 4 -33.13 -27.31 44.99
CA SER A 4 -32.29 -27.73 43.85
C SER A 4 -32.73 -27.12 42.52
N HIS A 5 -34.05 -27.01 42.29
CA HIS A 5 -34.60 -26.37 41.09
C HIS A 5 -34.20 -24.90 40.99
N VAL A 6 -34.16 -24.17 42.12
CA VAL A 6 -33.77 -22.75 42.15
C VAL A 6 -32.31 -22.59 41.75
N TYR A 7 -31.41 -23.45 42.26
CA TYR A 7 -29.99 -23.41 41.88
C TYR A 7 -29.76 -23.78 40.42
N THR A 8 -30.48 -24.78 39.89
CA THR A 8 -30.38 -25.14 38.46
C THR A 8 -30.83 -23.99 37.57
N LEU A 9 -31.94 -23.33 37.90
CA LEU A 9 -32.43 -22.17 37.15
C LEU A 9 -31.46 -20.98 37.23
N TRP A 10 -30.91 -20.70 38.41
CA TRP A 10 -29.93 -19.65 38.62
C TRP A 10 -28.63 -19.94 37.84
N PHE A 11 -28.18 -21.19 37.85
CA PHE A 11 -27.02 -21.63 37.07
C PHE A 11 -27.27 -21.46 35.56
N CYS A 12 -28.42 -21.91 35.05
CA CYS A 12 -28.80 -21.71 33.65
C CYS A 12 -28.84 -20.23 33.28
N PHE A 13 -29.44 -19.38 34.11
CA PHE A 13 -29.48 -17.93 33.87
C PHE A 13 -28.07 -17.33 33.84
N SER A 14 -27.18 -17.74 34.73
CA SER A 14 -25.79 -17.26 34.77
C SER A 14 -25.00 -17.68 33.53
N VAL A 15 -25.15 -18.93 33.10
CA VAL A 15 -24.52 -19.45 31.86
C VAL A 15 -25.05 -18.70 30.63
N VAL A 16 -26.36 -18.51 30.51
CA VAL A 16 -26.96 -17.75 29.40
C VAL A 16 -26.46 -16.31 29.38
N ASN A 17 -26.36 -15.64 30.53
CA ASN A 17 -25.81 -14.28 30.61
C ASN A 17 -24.32 -14.22 30.24
N LEU A 18 -23.54 -15.22 30.64
CA LEU A 18 -22.11 -15.30 30.28
C LEU A 18 -21.95 -15.49 28.76
N LEU A 19 -22.74 -16.38 28.16
CA LEU A 19 -22.77 -16.59 26.71
C LEU A 19 -23.22 -15.30 25.99
N LEU A 20 -24.26 -14.63 26.46
CA LEU A 20 -24.71 -13.36 25.89
C LEU A 20 -23.60 -12.29 25.94
N LYS A 21 -22.93 -12.13 27.08
CA LYS A 21 -21.83 -11.16 27.23
C LYS A 21 -20.64 -11.48 26.33
N THR A 22 -20.30 -12.75 26.15
CA THR A 22 -19.19 -13.15 25.26
C THR A 22 -19.52 -12.92 23.79
N ILE A 23 -20.76 -13.21 23.37
CA ILE A 23 -21.25 -12.94 22.01
C ILE A 23 -21.25 -11.43 21.73
N LEU A 24 -21.79 -10.62 22.66
CA LEU A 24 -21.78 -9.16 22.53
C LEU A 24 -20.37 -8.58 22.49
N LYS A 25 -19.45 -9.10 23.32
CA LYS A 25 -18.04 -8.70 23.30
C LYS A 25 -17.36 -9.04 21.97
N ALA A 26 -17.59 -10.24 21.45
CA ALA A 26 -17.05 -10.66 20.16
C ALA A 26 -17.58 -9.81 19.00
N PHE A 27 -18.88 -9.51 18.99
CA PHE A 27 -19.51 -8.64 18.00
C PHE A 27 -18.91 -7.23 18.06
N LYS A 28 -18.84 -6.62 19.26
CA LYS A 28 -18.24 -5.29 19.46
C LYS A 28 -16.79 -5.22 18.94
N ASN A 29 -15.99 -6.25 19.23
CA ASN A 29 -14.60 -6.29 18.78
C ASN A 29 -14.47 -6.34 17.25
N ARG A 30 -15.33 -7.08 16.56
CA ARG A 30 -15.34 -7.14 15.08
C ARG A 30 -15.69 -5.78 14.48
N ILE A 31 -16.67 -5.08 15.05
CA ILE A 31 -17.06 -3.73 14.59
C ILE A 31 -15.92 -2.73 14.79
N ILE A 32 -15.28 -2.73 15.96
CA ILE A 32 -14.14 -1.85 16.25
C ILE A 32 -12.98 -2.16 15.31
N SER A 33 -12.65 -3.43 15.12
CA SER A 33 -11.58 -3.82 14.18
C SER A 33 -11.86 -3.35 12.76
N GLY A 34 -13.08 -3.54 12.25
CA GLY A 34 -13.48 -3.05 10.93
C GLY A 34 -13.38 -1.53 10.83
N LEU A 35 -13.81 -0.80 11.86
CA LEU A 35 -13.74 0.66 11.92
C LEU A 35 -12.30 1.19 11.80
N PHE A 36 -11.29 0.47 12.30
CA PHE A 36 -9.89 0.85 12.15
C PHE A 36 -9.26 0.32 10.86
N LEU A 37 -9.57 -0.92 10.46
CA LEU A 37 -8.98 -1.54 9.28
C LEU A 37 -9.37 -0.80 7.99
N ILE A 38 -10.63 -0.38 7.87
CA ILE A 38 -11.13 0.32 6.68
C ILE A 38 -10.35 1.62 6.41
N PRO A 39 -10.27 2.61 7.32
CA PRO A 39 -9.55 3.85 7.05
C PRO A 39 -8.05 3.62 6.87
N VAL A 40 -7.44 2.72 7.64
CA VAL A 40 -6.03 2.38 7.46
C VAL A 40 -5.78 1.80 6.07
N SER A 41 -6.60 0.85 5.63
CA SER A 41 -6.50 0.27 4.28
C SER A 41 -6.71 1.31 3.19
N LEU A 42 -7.63 2.27 3.37
CA LEU A 42 -7.90 3.34 2.42
C LEU A 42 -6.68 4.26 2.28
N VAL A 43 -6.12 4.74 3.40
CA VAL A 43 -4.95 5.62 3.40
C VAL A 43 -3.74 4.91 2.78
N LEU A 44 -3.49 3.66 3.16
CA LEU A 44 -2.41 2.86 2.58
C LEU A 44 -2.60 2.63 1.09
N SER A 45 -3.83 2.41 0.62
CA SER A 45 -4.12 2.20 -0.80
C SER A 45 -3.86 3.46 -1.63
N ILE A 46 -4.27 4.64 -1.13
CA ILE A 46 -3.99 5.92 -1.78
C ILE A 46 -2.48 6.16 -1.85
N PHE A 47 -1.78 5.93 -0.73
CA PHE A 47 -0.33 6.09 -0.67
C PHE A 47 0.42 5.12 -1.60
N LEU A 48 0.01 3.85 -1.62
CA LEU A 48 0.57 2.84 -2.51
C LEU A 48 0.30 3.19 -3.98
N GLY A 49 -0.93 3.59 -4.32
CA GLY A 49 -1.30 4.00 -5.68
C GLY A 49 -0.47 5.19 -6.16
N TRP A 50 -0.23 6.17 -5.28
CA TRP A 50 0.67 7.29 -5.56
C TRP A 50 2.09 6.83 -5.88
N HIS A 51 2.65 5.93 -5.06
CA HIS A 51 3.99 5.40 -5.31
C HIS A 51 4.09 4.53 -6.56
N ILE A 52 3.04 3.77 -6.91
CA ILE A 52 2.97 3.04 -8.18
C ILE A 52 2.97 4.03 -9.36
N HIS A 53 2.24 5.13 -9.27
CA HIS A 53 2.23 6.16 -10.31
C HIS A 53 3.63 6.76 -10.53
N LEU A 54 4.35 7.07 -9.45
CA LEU A 54 5.74 7.54 -9.53
C LEU A 54 6.69 6.49 -10.11
N MET A 55 6.53 5.22 -9.70
CA MET A 55 7.29 4.08 -10.21
C MET A 55 7.11 3.90 -11.72
N LEU A 56 5.87 4.03 -12.23
CA LEU A 56 5.58 3.94 -13.67
C LEU A 56 6.26 5.03 -14.49
N GLN A 57 6.52 6.20 -13.91
CA GLN A 57 7.21 7.30 -14.58
C GLN A 57 8.72 7.33 -14.30
N ASN A 58 9.24 6.34 -13.56
CA ASN A 58 10.60 6.30 -13.04
C ASN A 58 11.00 7.63 -12.38
N LYS A 59 10.12 8.17 -11.53
CA LYS A 59 10.34 9.38 -10.76
C LYS A 59 10.42 9.06 -9.28
N THR A 60 11.35 9.68 -8.58
CA THR A 60 11.34 9.69 -7.12
C THR A 60 10.38 10.76 -6.59
N THR A 61 9.95 10.61 -5.33
CA THR A 61 9.14 11.66 -4.68
C THR A 61 9.89 13.01 -4.62
N ILE A 62 11.21 13.00 -4.52
CA ILE A 62 12.04 14.21 -4.50
C ILE A 62 11.96 14.93 -5.85
N GLU A 63 12.20 14.20 -6.94
CA GLU A 63 12.11 14.75 -8.31
C GLU A 63 10.70 15.27 -8.62
N TYR A 64 9.67 14.59 -8.15
CA TYR A 64 8.29 15.08 -8.26
C TYR A 64 8.10 16.41 -7.51
N CYS A 65 8.54 16.49 -6.26
CA CYS A 65 8.45 17.71 -5.45
C CYS A 65 9.26 18.87 -6.07
N GLU A 66 10.41 18.60 -6.64
CA GLU A 66 11.21 19.59 -7.37
C GLU A 66 10.51 20.05 -8.65
N GLY A 67 9.92 19.13 -9.41
CA GLY A 67 9.13 19.45 -10.60
C GLY A 67 7.92 20.32 -10.30
N VAL A 68 7.17 20.02 -9.23
CA VAL A 68 6.03 20.85 -8.79
C VAL A 68 6.47 22.26 -8.40
N ARG A 69 7.63 22.39 -7.72
CA ARG A 69 8.22 23.69 -7.37
C ARG A 69 8.74 24.46 -8.58
N ALA A 70 9.19 23.76 -9.61
CA ALA A 70 9.68 24.35 -10.85
C ALA A 70 8.56 24.71 -11.85
N MET A 71 7.36 24.14 -11.70
CA MET A 71 6.24 24.32 -12.64
C MET A 71 5.85 25.79 -12.87
N PRO A 72 5.70 26.65 -11.85
CA PRO A 72 5.39 28.07 -12.06
C PRO A 72 6.51 28.86 -12.75
N LEU A 73 7.76 28.40 -12.63
CA LEU A 73 8.93 29.01 -13.29
C LEU A 73 9.08 28.55 -14.75
N ALA A 74 8.46 27.42 -15.10
CA ALA A 74 8.55 26.79 -16.41
C ALA A 74 7.44 27.21 -17.39
N GLU A 75 6.53 28.12 -16.99
CA GLU A 75 5.37 28.53 -17.81
C GLU A 75 5.75 29.21 -19.15
N GLY A 76 7.04 29.46 -19.40
CA GLY A 76 7.59 29.90 -20.69
C GLY A 76 8.63 28.97 -21.34
N CYS A 77 8.95 27.81 -20.77
CA CYS A 77 9.97 26.89 -21.28
C CYS A 77 9.48 25.44 -21.24
N HIS A 78 9.41 24.80 -22.42
CA HIS A 78 9.09 23.40 -22.72
C HIS A 78 8.71 22.47 -21.56
N LEU A 79 7.52 21.84 -21.70
CA LEU A 79 7.02 20.72 -20.89
C LEU A 79 8.16 19.80 -20.42
N TYR A 80 8.55 19.94 -19.16
CA TYR A 80 9.62 19.15 -18.56
C TYR A 80 9.26 17.66 -18.64
N THR A 81 9.97 16.94 -19.51
CA THR A 81 9.79 15.51 -19.70
C THR A 81 10.88 14.77 -18.96
N ASN A 82 10.51 13.81 -18.10
CA ASN A 82 11.47 13.05 -17.32
C ASN A 82 12.44 12.27 -18.23
N PRO A 83 13.75 12.50 -18.19
CA PRO A 83 14.72 11.78 -19.02
C PRO A 83 14.86 10.31 -18.63
N TYR A 84 14.45 9.92 -17.42
CA TYR A 84 14.52 8.54 -16.91
C TYR A 84 13.30 7.68 -17.26
N ASP A 85 12.26 8.26 -17.86
CA ASP A 85 11.03 7.57 -18.23
C ASP A 85 11.19 6.80 -19.56
N ILE A 86 11.89 5.67 -19.56
CA ILE A 86 12.18 4.91 -20.78
C ILE A 86 10.97 4.09 -21.30
N GLY A 87 9.94 3.95 -20.46
CA GLY A 87 8.64 3.34 -20.76
C GLY A 87 8.10 2.59 -19.54
N ALA A 88 6.78 2.54 -19.35
CA ALA A 88 6.17 2.01 -18.12
C ALA A 88 6.65 0.60 -17.73
N HIS A 89 6.76 -0.31 -18.69
CA HIS A 89 7.23 -1.69 -18.45
C HIS A 89 8.71 -1.75 -18.05
N GLU A 90 9.55 -1.00 -18.75
CA GLU A 90 11.00 -0.96 -18.51
C GLU A 90 11.34 -0.24 -17.21
N ASN A 91 10.61 0.83 -16.90
CA ASN A 91 10.70 1.56 -15.64
C ASN A 91 10.42 0.60 -14.47
N VAL A 92 9.30 -0.13 -14.50
CA VAL A 92 8.96 -1.09 -13.44
C VAL A 92 9.96 -2.24 -13.36
N THR A 93 10.39 -2.77 -14.51
CA THR A 93 11.37 -3.86 -14.56
C THR A 93 12.75 -3.42 -14.04
N SER A 94 13.12 -2.14 -14.20
CA SER A 94 14.36 -1.60 -13.62
C SER A 94 14.31 -1.51 -12.08
N ILE A 95 13.12 -1.30 -11.51
CA ILE A 95 12.89 -1.08 -10.08
C ILE A 95 12.57 -2.38 -9.33
N LEU A 96 11.85 -3.32 -9.94
CA LEU A 96 11.46 -4.60 -9.32
C LEU A 96 12.29 -5.79 -9.83
N GLY A 97 13.01 -5.61 -10.94
CA GLY A 97 13.81 -6.64 -11.59
C GLY A 97 13.03 -7.43 -12.66
N PRO A 98 13.76 -8.27 -13.44
CA PRO A 98 13.22 -9.01 -14.57
C PRO A 98 12.27 -10.16 -14.17
N ASN A 99 12.34 -10.61 -12.92
CA ASN A 99 11.54 -11.73 -12.44
C ASN A 99 10.21 -11.25 -11.85
N TYR A 100 9.13 -11.32 -12.64
CA TYR A 100 7.76 -10.96 -12.20
C TYR A 100 7.31 -11.71 -10.94
N LEU A 101 7.68 -12.99 -10.80
CA LEU A 101 7.34 -13.81 -9.64
C LEU A 101 7.97 -13.30 -8.34
N CYS A 102 9.11 -12.58 -8.43
CA CYS A 102 9.80 -12.03 -7.29
C CYS A 102 9.27 -10.64 -6.88
N TRP A 103 8.36 -10.02 -7.65
CA TRP A 103 7.85 -8.67 -7.35
C TRP A 103 7.05 -8.61 -6.03
N VAL A 104 6.44 -9.73 -5.63
CA VAL A 104 5.69 -9.86 -4.37
C VAL A 104 6.59 -10.34 -3.23
N SER A 105 7.78 -10.87 -3.56
CA SER A 105 8.74 -11.35 -2.57
C SER A 105 9.61 -10.19 -2.06
N PRO A 106 9.92 -10.11 -0.76
CA PRO A 106 10.85 -9.11 -0.22
C PRO A 106 12.32 -9.37 -0.63
N THR A 107 12.56 -10.06 -1.73
CA THR A 107 13.89 -10.42 -2.24
C THR A 107 14.23 -9.48 -3.38
N SER A 108 15.32 -8.71 -3.27
CA SER A 108 15.74 -7.80 -4.33
C SER A 108 16.23 -8.59 -5.54
N GLY A 109 15.38 -8.74 -6.55
CA GLY A 109 15.72 -9.35 -7.83
C GLY A 109 16.57 -8.45 -8.74
N ASN A 110 16.66 -7.15 -8.42
CA ASN A 110 17.42 -6.17 -9.16
C ASN A 110 18.62 -5.65 -8.35
N VAL A 111 19.82 -5.96 -8.83
CA VAL A 111 21.07 -5.36 -8.32
C VAL A 111 21.49 -4.29 -9.32
N SER A 112 20.92 -3.09 -9.18
CA SER A 112 21.45 -1.90 -9.84
C SER A 112 22.54 -1.27 -8.96
N SER A 113 23.58 -0.70 -9.58
CA SER A 113 24.63 0.02 -8.84
C SER A 113 24.10 1.26 -8.10
N GLY A 114 22.90 1.76 -8.44
CA GLY A 114 22.33 2.99 -7.87
C GLY A 114 23.05 4.29 -8.26
N LEU A 115 24.17 4.20 -8.98
CA LEU A 115 24.97 5.32 -9.47
C LEU A 115 24.69 5.69 -10.93
N ARG A 116 24.04 4.79 -11.67
CA ARG A 116 23.74 4.95 -13.10
C ARG A 116 22.34 4.43 -13.38
N PHE A 117 21.59 5.19 -14.18
CA PHE A 117 20.23 4.88 -14.57
C PHE A 117 20.10 5.07 -16.08
N SER A 118 19.38 4.16 -16.75
CA SER A 118 19.10 4.29 -18.18
C SER A 118 18.24 5.52 -18.45
N THR A 119 18.58 6.24 -19.50
CA THR A 119 17.85 7.44 -19.95
C THR A 119 17.34 7.25 -21.37
N LYS A 120 16.32 8.03 -21.75
CA LYS A 120 15.77 8.08 -23.11
C LYS A 120 16.86 8.28 -24.17
N TYR A 121 17.87 9.09 -23.87
CA TYR A 121 18.96 9.40 -24.80
C TYR A 121 19.87 8.20 -25.09
N HIS A 122 20.09 7.34 -24.10
CA HIS A 122 20.89 6.13 -24.30
C HIS A 122 20.16 5.15 -25.23
N LYS A 123 18.86 4.93 -24.99
CA LYS A 123 18.02 4.06 -25.83
C LYS A 123 17.86 4.59 -27.26
N ALA A 124 17.83 5.91 -27.44
CA ALA A 124 17.70 6.53 -28.76
C ALA A 124 18.95 6.37 -29.64
N ASN A 125 20.14 6.20 -29.04
CA ASN A 125 21.40 6.05 -29.77
C ASN A 125 21.72 4.59 -30.17
N GLU A 126 20.95 3.63 -29.66
CA GLU A 126 21.12 2.19 -29.92
C GLU A 126 20.17 1.65 -31.02
N ASN A 127 19.24 2.49 -31.50
CA ASN A 127 18.33 2.19 -32.63
C ASN A 127 18.83 2.86 -33.91
#